data_AF-A0A1H9USH8-F1
#
_entry.id   AF-A0A1H9USH8-F1
#
_cell.length_a   1.000
_cell.length_b   1.000
_cell.length_c   1.000
_cell.angle_alpha   90.00
_cell.angle_beta   90.00
_cell.angle_gamma   90.00
#
_symmetry.space_group_name_H-M   'P 1'
#
loop_
_entity.id
_entity.type
_entity.pdbx_description
1 polymer ?
#
loop_
_entity_poly.entity_id
_entity_poly.type
_entity_poly.pdbx_seq_one_letter_code
_entity_poly.pdbx_strand_id
1 'polypeptide(L)' 'MEKYKRNIFSIILIVSIFLIVFEHGLNLDFGLGQFFLIVAGGYAIYLNLIAWKTELKPTVRIRRF' A
#
# COMPACT_ATOMS: atom_id res chain seq x y z
N MET A 1 -6.44 -6.90 12.60
CA MET A 1 -7.11 -5.66 12.12
C MET A 1 -6.19 -4.44 12.08
N GLU A 2 -5.45 -4.10 13.15
CA GLU A 2 -4.56 -2.93 13.15
C GLU A 2 -3.34 -3.05 12.22
N LYS A 3 -2.82 -4.26 12.02
CA LYS A 3 -1.65 -4.51 11.16
C LYS A 3 -1.83 -3.98 9.73
N TYR A 4 -2.98 -4.22 9.10
CA TYR A 4 -3.27 -3.77 7.73
C TYR A 4 -3.50 -2.26 7.65
N LYS A 5 -4.21 -1.68 8.62
CA LYS A 5 -4.39 -0.23 8.70
C LYS A 5 -3.05 0.49 8.90
N ARG A 6 -2.20 -0.03 9.78
CA ARG A 6 -0.84 0.48 10.01
C ARG A 6 0.02 0.34 8.76
N ASN A 7 -0.05 -0.79 8.05
CA ASN A 7 0.71 -0.99 6.84
C ASN A 7 0.27 -0.06 5.71
N ILE A 8 -1.03 0.15 5.52
CA ILE A 8 -1.58 1.12 4.56
C ILE A 8 -1.10 2.54 4.91
N PHE A 9 -1.17 2.92 6.19
CA PHE A 9 -0.66 4.23 6.64
C PHE A 9 0.83 4.39 6.37
N SER A 10 1.65 3.37 6.65
CA SER A 10 3.08 3.37 6.34
C SER A 10 3.34 3.51 4.84
N ILE A 11 2.58 2.83 3.98
CA ILE A 11 2.71 2.96 2.51
C ILE A 11 2.42 4.39 2.07
N ILE A 12 1.32 4.98 2.55
CA ILE A 12 0.96 6.37 2.22
C ILE A 12 2.06 7.33 2.67
N LEU A 13 2.56 7.17 3.90
CA LEU A 13 3.60 8.02 4.46
C LEU A 13 4.91 7.93 3.68
N ILE A 14 5.34 6.73 3.31
CA ILE A 14 6.55 6.51 2.50
C ILE A 14 6.41 7.15 1.12
N VAL A 15 5.29 6.91 0.43
CA VAL A 15 5.04 7.47 -0.92
C VAL A 15 5.04 9.00 -0.86
N SER A 16 4.38 9.61 0.12
CA SER A 16 4.34 11.06 0.27
C SER A 16 5.72 11.67 0.56
N ILE A 17 6.49 11.09 1.50
CA ILE A 17 7.85 11.56 1.80
C ILE A 17 8.74 11.46 0.55
N PHE A 18 8.65 10.34 -0.17
CA PHE A 18 9.48 10.11 -1.34
C PHE A 18 9.17 11.10 -2.47
N LEU A 19 7.90 11.42 -2.70
CA LEU A 19 7.50 12.44 -3.69
C LEU A 19 8.02 13.82 -3.31
N ILE A 20 7.88 14.22 -2.04
CA ILE A 20 8.36 15.53 -1.54
C ILE A 20 9.88 15.63 -1.68
N VAL A 21 10.62 14.57 -1.29
CA VAL A 21 12.10 14.54 -1.38
C VAL A 21 12.57 14.60 -2.83
N PHE A 22 11.89 13.91 -3.75
CA PHE A 22 12.25 13.93 -5.16
C PHE A 22 12.02 15.31 -5.80
N GLU A 23 10.87 15.92 -5.53
CA GLU A 23 10.50 17.22 -6.09
C GLU A 23 11.37 18.35 -5.50
N HIS A 24 11.53 18.41 -4.18
CA HIS A 24 12.18 19.55 -3.52
C HIS A 24 13.66 19.32 -3.19
N GLY A 25 14.08 18.08 -2.97
CA GLY A 25 15.45 17.75 -2.57
C GLY A 25 16.38 17.48 -3.75
N LEU A 26 15.86 16.85 -4.81
CA LEU A 26 16.64 16.47 -5.99
C LEU A 26 16.33 17.30 -7.24
N ASN A 27 15.32 18.18 -7.18
CA ASN A 27 14.88 19.01 -8.31
C ASN A 27 14.61 18.17 -9.58
N LEU A 28 14.16 16.94 -9.38
CA LEU A 28 13.86 16.03 -10.47
C LEU A 28 12.45 16.31 -10.97
N ASP A 29 12.32 16.53 -12.28
CA ASP A 29 11.02 16.66 -12.93
C ASP A 29 10.12 15.47 -12.59
N PHE A 30 8.82 15.76 -12.48
CA PHE A 30 7.82 14.74 -12.24
C PHE A 30 7.77 13.79 -13.43
N GLY A 31 8.38 12.62 -13.28
CA GLY A 31 8.64 11.68 -14.36
C GLY A 31 8.05 10.29 -14.12
N LEU A 32 8.49 9.34 -14.94
CA LEU A 32 8.03 7.95 -14.89
C LEU A 32 8.29 7.29 -13.53
N GLY A 33 9.33 7.70 -12.80
CA GLY A 33 9.65 7.18 -11.47
C GLY A 33 8.57 7.52 -10.44
N GLN A 34 8.15 8.78 -10.38
CA GLN A 34 7.10 9.25 -9.48
C GLN A 34 5.74 8.63 -9.85
N PHE A 35 5.43 8.53 -11.15
CA PHE A 35 4.23 7.85 -11.61
C PHE A 35 4.22 6.36 -11.22
N PHE A 36 5.34 5.66 -11.44
CA PHE A 36 5.50 4.27 -11.03
C PHE A 36 5.33 4.08 -9.52
N LEU A 37 5.87 5.02 -8.72
CA LEU A 37 5.75 5.01 -7.27
C LEU A 37 4.28 5.12 -6.81
N ILE A 38 3.50 5.99 -7.44
CA ILE A 38 2.07 6.14 -7.15
C ILE A 38 1.31 4.85 -7.49
N VAL A 39 1.58 4.27 -8.66
CA VAL A 39 0.94 3.02 -9.10
C VAL A 39 1.30 1.86 -8.17
N ALA A 40 2.58 1.70 -7.84
CA ALA A 40 3.07 0.65 -6.94
C ALA A 40 2.50 0.81 -5.52
N GLY A 41 2.47 2.04 -5.00
CA GLY A 41 1.86 2.37 -3.71
C GLY A 41 0.36 2.04 -3.67
N GLY A 42 -0.38 2.45 -4.70
CA GLY A 42 -1.81 2.13 -4.84
C GLY A 42 -2.07 0.62 -4.91
N TYR A 43 -1.24 -0.12 -5.65
CA TYR A 43 -1.33 -1.57 -5.74
C TYR A 43 -1.04 -2.27 -4.41
N ALA A 44 -0.04 -1.79 -3.65
CA ALA A 44 0.27 -2.32 -2.32
C ALA A 44 -0.88 -2.08 -1.32
N ILE A 45 -1.55 -0.91 -1.38
CA ILE A 45 -2.75 -0.62 -0.59
C ILE A 45 -3.88 -1.59 -0.96
N TYR A 46 -4.12 -1.80 -2.25
CA TYR A 46 -5.13 -2.73 -2.75
C TYR A 46 -4.91 -4.17 -2.23
N LEU A 47 -3.67 -4.68 -2.30
CA LEU A 47 -3.34 -6.00 -1.76
C LEU A 47 -3.57 -6.11 -0.25
N ASN A 48 -3.24 -5.06 0.51
CA ASN A 48 -3.50 -5.02 1.95
C ASN A 48 -5.00 -5.03 2.27
N LEU A 49 -5.82 -4.36 1.46
CA LEU A 49 -7.28 -4.37 1.60
C LEU A 49 -7.88 -5.75 1.28
N ILE A 50 -7.38 -6.43 0.26
CA ILE A 50 -7.79 -7.82 -0.04
C ILE A 50 -7.42 -8.74 1.11
N ALA A 51 -6.17 -8.70 1.56
CA ALA A 51 -5.69 -9.55 2.65
C ALA A 51 -6.52 -9.32 3.91
N TRP A 52 -6.88 -8.07 4.21
CA TRP A 52 -7.76 -7.73 5.32
C TRP A 52 -9.17 -8.34 5.15
N LYS A 53 -9.77 -8.23 3.96
CA LYS A 53 -11.09 -8.84 3.67
C LYS A 53 -11.06 -10.37 3.75
N THR A 54 -9.98 -11.00 3.32
CA THR A 54 -9.81 -12.45 3.36
C THR A 54 -9.60 -12.96 4.79
N GLU A 55 -8.84 -12.25 5.63
CA GLU A 55 -8.73 -12.60 7.06
C GLU A 55 -10.04 -12.38 7.84
N LEU A 56 -10.85 -11.40 7.44
CA LEU A 56 -12.14 -11.12 8.07
C LEU A 56 -13.23 -12.14 7.70
N LYS A 57 -13.10 -12.84 6.57
CA LYS A 57 -13.93 -14.01 6.30
C LYS A 57 -13.38 -15.15 7.15
N PRO A 58 -14.05 -15.59 8.25
CA PRO A 58 -13.65 -16.81 8.89
C PRO A 58 -13.72 -17.88 7.80
N THR A 59 -12.58 -18.50 7.51
CA THR A 59 -12.54 -19.75 6.75
C THR A 59 -13.57 -20.66 7.40
N VAL A 60 -14.74 -20.80 6.77
CA VAL A 60 -15.68 -21.88 7.06
C VAL A 60 -14.96 -23.12 6.59
N ARG A 61 -14.05 -23.59 7.44
CA ARG A 61 -13.30 -24.81 7.25
C ARG A 61 -14.34 -25.89 7.52
N ILE A 62 -15.10 -26.24 6.49
CA ILE A 62 -16.01 -27.38 6.49
C ILE A 62 -15.12 -28.58 6.79
N ARG A 63 -15.04 -28.95 8.06
CA ARG A 63 -14.49 -30.23 8.48
C ARG A 63 -15.48 -31.26 7.93
N ARG A 64 -15.16 -31.85 6.78
CA ARG A 64 -15.83 -33.08 6.36
C ARG A 64 -15.41 -34.14 7.36
N PHE A 65 -16.41 -34.64 8.10
CA PHE A 65 -16.32 -35.83 8.92
C PHE A 65 -16.14 -37.06 8.05
#